data_AF-A0A7J7JD43-F1
#
_entry.id   AF-A0A7J7JD43-F1
#
_cell.length_a   1.000
_cell.length_b   1.000
_cell.length_c   1.000
_cell.angle_alpha   90.00
_cell.angle_beta   90.00
_cell.angle_gamma   90.00
#
_symmetry.space_group_name_H-M   'P 1'
#
loop_
_entity.id
_entity.type
_entity.pdbx_description
1 polymer ?
#
loop_
_entity_poly.entity_id
_entity_poly.type
_entity_poly.pdbx_seq_one_letter_code
_entity_poly.pdbx_strand_id
1 'polypeptide(L)'
;MYITTTLYALPHCMGKDADWTYSCGVCGLFFAWLNLLILLQRFEFFGIYVVMFKEILATLLQVLVVFSILLFAFGVTFFALLRNEVDGGYPTVPLSVFTSIVMMVGDMNYMDTFVRPLNDNDSATLRFSVMAFFIMSLFLLFVPILLMNLLIGLAVGDIEGVQKNARLKRLAMQVQLMGGMEKKMPKFILRMINKDHITVYPNNPCGALVRWYEALVQGSNKDQTVTPETQELQTQIAQQKARLKSLQTEMAQQTELLKLVVAKMEIHTESSVMDEGSQDESRDIAIILKQAAARSKKNWKQKSITDAVTKSQVVSVWHRESQRNIMTTGITEGRCITPVEADHVETNL
;
A
#
# COMPACT_ATOMS: atom_id res chain seq x y z
N MET A 1 21.72 18.78 6.52
CA MET A 1 23.00 18.96 5.81
C MET A 1 23.43 20.42 5.77
N TYR A 2 22.82 21.31 4.99
CA TYR A 2 23.29 22.70 4.86
C TYR A 2 23.33 23.46 6.20
N ILE A 3 22.29 23.33 7.02
CA ILE A 3 22.24 23.95 8.36
C ILE A 3 23.37 23.42 9.26
N THR A 4 23.54 22.09 9.33
CA THR A 4 24.58 21.44 10.16
C THR A 4 25.99 21.78 9.69
N THR A 5 26.22 21.90 8.38
CA THR A 5 27.53 22.30 7.83
C THR A 5 27.82 23.78 8.03
N THR A 6 26.80 24.65 7.96
CA THR A 6 26.95 26.08 8.25
C THR A 6 27.20 26.32 9.74
N LEU A 7 26.52 25.59 10.62
CA LEU A 7 26.74 25.63 12.07
C LEU A 7 28.14 25.13 12.46
N TYR A 8 28.73 24.23 11.69
CA TYR A 8 30.13 23.82 11.83
C TYR A 8 31.10 24.90 11.33
N ALA A 9 30.87 25.44 10.13
CA ALA A 9 31.80 26.36 9.48
C ALA A 9 31.82 27.77 10.10
N LEU A 10 30.67 28.28 10.57
CA LEU A 10 30.53 29.68 11.00
C LEU A 10 31.33 30.02 12.28
N PRO A 11 31.31 29.21 13.35
CA PRO A 11 32.14 29.44 14.54
C PRO A 11 33.64 29.27 14.25
N HIS A 12 33.98 28.32 13.39
CA HIS A 12 35.37 28.06 12.98
C HIS A 12 35.94 29.24 12.17
N CYS A 13 35.15 29.85 11.27
CA CYS A 13 35.51 31.09 10.58
C CYS A 13 35.64 32.30 11.52
N MET A 14 34.91 32.31 12.65
CA MET A 14 34.99 33.36 13.67
C MET A 14 36.09 33.11 14.71
N GLY A 15 36.92 32.06 14.54
CA GLY A 15 38.03 31.72 15.44
C GLY A 15 37.59 31.25 16.83
N LYS A 16 36.35 30.73 16.97
CA LYS A 16 35.83 30.18 18.22
C LYS A 16 35.57 28.69 18.03
N ASP A 17 36.50 27.88 18.52
CA ASP A 17 36.32 26.45 18.61
C ASP A 17 35.52 26.13 19.89
N ALA A 18 34.40 25.44 19.73
CA ALA A 18 33.55 25.00 20.84
C ALA A 18 33.13 23.55 20.59
N ASP A 19 33.08 22.71 21.63
CA ASP A 19 32.91 21.25 21.47
C ASP A 19 31.64 20.85 20.70
N TRP A 20 30.57 21.65 20.81
CA TRP A 20 29.31 21.41 20.08
C TRP A 20 29.46 21.53 18.56
N THR A 21 30.44 22.30 18.06
CA THR A 21 30.66 22.47 16.62
C THR A 21 31.11 21.15 16.01
N TYR A 22 31.96 20.39 16.71
CA TYR A 22 32.38 19.06 16.27
C TYR A 22 31.19 18.11 16.13
N SER A 23 30.27 18.09 17.11
CA SER A 23 29.03 17.30 17.03
C SER A 23 28.18 17.70 15.81
N CYS A 24 28.07 19.00 15.50
CA CYS A 24 27.39 19.48 14.30
C CYS A 24 28.10 19.06 13.00
N GLY A 25 29.44 19.02 13.00
CA GLY A 25 30.25 18.53 11.89
C GLY A 25 30.00 17.05 11.59
N VAL A 26 29.98 16.19 12.63
CA VAL A 26 29.67 14.76 12.49
C VAL A 26 28.25 14.55 11.95
N CYS A 27 27.27 15.29 12.46
CA CYS A 27 25.90 15.27 11.92
C CYS A 27 25.88 15.70 10.45
N GLY A 28 26.61 16.75 10.11
CA GLY A 28 26.75 17.24 8.74
C GLY A 28 27.32 16.20 7.79
N LEU A 29 28.37 15.49 8.21
CA LEU A 29 28.99 14.40 7.45
C LEU A 29 27.98 13.25 7.22
N PHE A 30 27.28 12.82 8.26
CA PHE A 30 26.25 11.78 8.14
C PHE A 30 25.13 12.18 7.17
N PHE A 31 24.60 13.39 7.30
CA PHE A 31 23.58 13.89 6.37
C PHE A 31 24.09 14.11 4.96
N ALA A 32 25.39 14.35 4.76
CA ALA A 32 25.99 14.44 3.41
C ALA A 32 25.97 13.08 2.71
N TRP A 33 26.34 12.00 3.41
CA TRP A 33 26.24 10.64 2.89
C TRP A 33 24.78 10.21 2.65
N LEU A 34 23.86 10.54 3.55
CA LEU A 34 22.42 10.32 3.31
C LEU A 34 21.91 11.12 2.11
N ASN A 35 22.34 12.36 1.94
CA ASN A 35 21.97 13.17 0.78
C ASN A 35 22.54 12.59 -0.52
N LEU A 36 23.75 12.02 -0.48
CA LEU A 36 24.32 11.28 -1.61
C LEU A 36 23.45 10.08 -1.98
N LEU A 37 23.00 9.27 -1.00
CA LEU A 37 22.07 8.16 -1.23
C LEU A 37 20.78 8.65 -1.88
N ILE A 38 20.22 9.77 -1.42
CA ILE A 38 19.03 10.38 -2.02
C ILE A 38 19.30 10.88 -3.44
N LEU A 39 20.48 11.44 -3.72
CA LEU A 39 20.84 11.90 -5.06
C LEU A 39 20.96 10.73 -6.05
N LEU A 40 21.39 9.55 -5.57
CA LEU A 40 21.43 8.32 -6.37
C LEU A 40 20.05 7.89 -6.88
N GLN A 41 18.96 8.40 -6.29
CA GLN A 41 17.58 8.20 -6.76
C GLN A 41 17.39 8.60 -8.24
N ARG A 42 18.18 9.54 -8.74
CA ARG A 42 18.05 10.07 -10.10
C ARG A 42 18.64 9.17 -11.19
N PHE A 43 19.45 8.18 -10.82
CA PHE A 43 20.04 7.25 -11.78
C PHE A 43 19.12 6.05 -12.03
N GLU A 44 19.11 5.53 -13.25
CA GLU A 44 18.21 4.44 -13.66
C GLU A 44 18.51 3.12 -12.92
N PHE A 45 19.79 2.82 -12.67
CA PHE A 45 20.21 1.58 -12.01
C PHE A 45 19.93 1.59 -10.50
N PHE A 46 20.47 2.57 -9.77
CA PHE A 46 20.34 2.65 -8.31
C PHE A 46 18.99 3.24 -7.86
N GLY A 47 18.34 4.02 -8.72
CA GLY A 47 17.20 4.84 -8.31
C GLY A 47 15.99 4.02 -7.86
N ILE A 48 15.74 2.87 -8.49
CA ILE A 48 14.62 2.00 -8.09
C ILE A 48 14.78 1.49 -6.66
N TYR A 49 15.98 1.06 -6.28
CA TYR A 49 16.28 0.57 -4.94
C TYR A 49 16.17 1.67 -3.89
N VAL A 50 16.64 2.88 -4.20
CA VAL A 50 16.52 4.02 -3.29
C VAL A 50 15.07 4.43 -3.07
N VAL A 51 14.23 4.43 -4.13
CA VAL A 51 12.79 4.71 -3.99
C VAL A 51 12.10 3.66 -3.14
N MET A 52 12.33 2.37 -3.42
CA MET A 52 11.74 1.27 -2.65
C MET A 52 12.19 1.32 -1.18
N PHE A 53 13.47 1.54 -0.93
CA PHE A 53 14.01 1.68 0.43
C PHE A 53 13.32 2.80 1.20
N LYS A 54 13.10 3.97 0.58
CA LYS A 54 12.37 5.08 1.23
C LYS A 54 10.91 4.74 1.53
N GLU A 55 10.25 4.03 0.63
CA GLU A 55 8.85 3.62 0.82
C GLU A 55 8.74 2.59 1.95
N ILE A 56 9.61 1.58 1.98
CA ILE A 56 9.67 0.57 3.06
C ILE A 56 10.08 1.23 4.39
N LEU A 57 11.07 2.13 4.38
CA LEU A 57 11.48 2.84 5.59
C LEU A 57 10.32 3.66 6.18
N ALA A 58 9.50 4.29 5.33
CA ALA A 58 8.35 5.06 5.77
C ALA A 58 7.27 4.16 6.38
N THR A 59 6.97 3.00 5.77
CA THR A 59 6.00 2.04 6.33
C THR A 59 6.50 1.46 7.65
N LEU A 60 7.78 1.07 7.73
CA LEU A 60 8.41 0.60 8.96
C LEU A 60 8.34 1.65 10.07
N LEU A 61 8.63 2.91 9.78
CA LEU A 61 8.62 3.99 10.78
C LEU A 61 7.19 4.30 11.25
N GLN A 62 6.20 4.27 10.34
CA GLN A 62 4.79 4.41 10.71
C GLN A 62 4.34 3.31 11.68
N VAL A 63 4.71 2.05 11.41
CA VAL A 63 4.38 0.92 12.28
C VAL A 63 5.11 1.04 13.62
N LEU A 64 6.41 1.38 13.61
CA LEU A 64 7.20 1.57 14.82
C LEU A 64 6.62 2.65 15.74
N VAL A 65 6.09 3.75 15.20
CA VAL A 65 5.44 4.80 16.00
C VAL A 65 4.22 4.25 16.74
N VAL A 66 3.41 3.39 16.13
CA VAL A 66 2.27 2.75 16.81
C VAL A 66 2.76 1.84 17.95
N PHE A 67 3.80 1.04 17.70
CA PHE A 67 4.37 0.14 18.70
C PHE A 67 5.30 0.82 19.72
N SER A 68 5.60 2.11 19.55
CA SER A 68 6.45 2.86 20.48
C SER A 68 5.87 2.91 21.90
N ILE A 69 4.54 2.90 22.04
CA ILE A 69 3.85 2.84 23.34
C ILE A 69 4.19 1.53 24.07
N LEU A 70 4.26 0.42 23.34
CA LEU A 70 4.62 -0.88 23.87
C LEU A 70 6.09 -0.89 24.33
N LEU A 71 6.99 -0.37 23.50
CA LEU A 71 8.43 -0.27 23.82
C LEU A 71 8.67 0.66 25.03
N PHE A 72 7.92 1.76 25.12
CA PHE A 72 7.98 2.67 26.26
C PHE A 72 7.47 2.02 27.54
N ALA A 73 6.35 1.28 27.48
CA ALA A 73 5.79 0.57 28.62
C ALA A 73 6.76 -0.48 29.18
N PHE A 74 7.35 -1.31 28.31
CA PHE A 74 8.37 -2.27 28.72
C PHE A 74 9.64 -1.58 29.23
N GLY A 75 10.10 -0.51 28.58
CA GLY A 75 11.29 0.23 29.02
C GLY A 75 11.14 0.86 30.40
N VAL A 76 9.99 1.44 30.73
CA VAL A 76 9.70 1.96 32.08
C VAL A 76 9.56 0.82 33.09
N THR A 77 8.98 -0.32 32.68
CA THR A 77 8.85 -1.50 33.56
C THR A 77 10.21 -2.10 33.89
N PHE A 78 11.12 -2.22 32.90
CA PHE A 78 12.49 -2.65 33.14
C PHE A 78 13.27 -1.65 33.96
N PHE A 79 13.10 -0.34 33.75
CA PHE A 79 13.66 0.67 34.63
C PHE A 79 13.24 0.45 36.09
N ALA A 80 11.96 0.16 36.35
CA ALA A 80 11.48 -0.07 37.71
C ALA A 80 11.99 -1.38 38.34
N LEU A 81 12.16 -2.43 37.53
CA LEU A 81 12.60 -3.76 37.99
C LEU A 81 14.12 -3.88 38.16
N LEU A 82 14.91 -3.23 37.29
CA LEU A 82 16.36 -3.36 37.22
C LEU A 82 17.12 -2.10 37.66
N ARG A 83 16.44 -1.15 38.32
CA ARG A 83 17.04 0.12 38.78
C ARG A 83 18.28 -0.06 39.67
N ASN A 84 18.33 -1.16 40.43
CA ASN A 84 19.34 -1.40 41.45
C ASN A 84 20.55 -2.21 40.94
N GLU A 85 20.57 -2.54 39.65
CA GLU A 85 21.66 -3.30 39.05
C GLU A 85 22.91 -2.42 38.86
N VAL A 86 24.06 -2.90 39.34
CA VAL A 86 25.33 -2.13 39.37
C VAL A 86 26.00 -2.03 37.99
N ASP A 87 25.78 -3.01 37.08
CA ASP A 87 26.39 -3.06 35.75
C ASP A 87 25.57 -2.35 34.64
N GLY A 88 24.47 -1.68 35.02
CA GLY A 88 24.13 -0.36 34.47
C GLY A 88 23.50 -0.24 33.08
N GLY A 89 22.67 -1.19 32.64
CA GLY A 89 21.83 -1.00 31.43
C GLY A 89 20.62 -0.05 31.62
N TYR A 90 20.25 0.25 32.88
CA TYR A 90 18.98 0.90 33.26
C TYR A 90 19.07 2.04 34.31
N PRO A 91 20.09 2.93 34.32
CA PRO A 91 20.20 3.99 35.34
C PRO A 91 19.18 5.13 35.15
N THR A 92 18.68 5.33 33.93
CA THR A 92 17.70 6.40 33.61
C THR A 92 16.58 5.87 32.72
N VAL A 93 15.40 6.50 32.79
CA VAL A 93 14.24 6.12 31.95
C VAL A 93 14.57 6.17 30.45
N PRO A 94 15.21 7.24 29.90
CA PRO A 94 15.52 7.28 28.46
C PRO A 94 16.49 6.18 28.04
N LEU A 95 17.50 5.88 28.86
CA LEU A 95 18.45 4.81 28.57
C LEU A 95 17.76 3.45 28.63
N SER A 96 16.85 3.24 29.57
CA SER A 96 16.06 2.00 29.69
C SER A 96 15.17 1.73 28.47
N VAL A 97 14.55 2.79 27.94
CA VAL A 97 13.77 2.72 26.69
C VAL A 97 14.69 2.45 25.51
N PHE A 98 15.85 3.10 25.43
CA PHE A 98 16.83 2.84 24.38
C PHE A 98 17.36 1.39 24.42
N THR A 99 17.71 0.88 25.61
CA THR A 99 18.09 -0.52 25.83
C THR A 99 16.97 -1.47 25.38
N SER A 100 15.71 -1.13 25.62
CA SER A 100 14.56 -1.94 25.15
C SER A 100 14.42 -1.94 23.62
N ILE A 101 14.77 -0.83 22.94
CA ILE A 101 14.83 -0.76 21.47
C ILE A 101 16.00 -1.57 20.93
N VAL A 102 17.16 -1.57 21.61
CA VAL A 102 18.29 -2.43 21.22
C VAL A 102 17.93 -3.92 21.39
N MET A 103 17.27 -4.27 22.49
CA MET A 103 16.77 -5.63 22.74
C MET A 103 15.73 -6.09 21.71
N MET A 104 14.97 -5.16 21.11
CA MET A 104 14.05 -5.49 20.02
C MET A 104 14.79 -6.08 18.82
N VAL A 105 16.00 -5.61 18.50
CA VAL A 105 16.83 -6.11 17.37
C VAL A 105 17.22 -7.58 17.56
N GLY A 106 17.09 -8.11 18.79
CA GLY A 106 17.40 -9.50 19.15
C GLY A 106 18.70 -9.64 19.94
N ASP A 107 19.39 -8.54 20.22
CA ASP A 107 20.56 -8.55 21.10
C ASP A 107 20.10 -8.46 22.56
N MET A 108 20.07 -9.60 23.23
CA MET A 108 19.69 -9.71 24.63
C MET A 108 20.89 -10.13 25.44
N ASN A 109 21.43 -9.21 26.23
CA ASN A 109 22.46 -9.48 27.24
C ASN A 109 21.87 -10.24 28.44
N TYR A 110 21.11 -11.31 28.20
CA TYR A 110 20.39 -12.08 29.21
C TYR A 110 21.31 -12.58 30.33
N MET A 111 22.51 -13.05 29.97
CA MET A 111 23.49 -13.53 30.94
C MET A 111 23.91 -12.44 31.91
N ASP A 112 24.11 -11.24 31.40
CA ASP A 112 24.73 -10.15 32.17
C ASP A 112 23.68 -9.44 32.99
N THR A 113 22.50 -9.24 32.41
CA THR A 113 21.40 -8.47 33.01
C THR A 113 20.52 -9.29 33.95
N PHE A 114 20.41 -10.61 33.76
CA PHE A 114 19.48 -11.45 34.55
C PHE A 114 20.17 -12.61 35.28
N VAL A 115 21.18 -13.26 34.69
CA VAL A 115 21.80 -14.45 35.29
C VAL A 115 22.85 -14.08 36.33
N ARG A 116 23.76 -13.14 36.04
CA ARG A 116 24.78 -12.71 37.02
C ARG A 116 24.15 -12.11 38.29
N PRO A 117 23.17 -11.19 38.21
CA PRO A 117 22.54 -10.61 39.40
C PRO A 117 21.70 -11.60 40.20
N LEU A 118 21.23 -12.69 39.58
CA LEU A 118 20.53 -13.78 40.27
C LEU A 118 21.49 -14.66 41.08
N ASN A 119 22.69 -14.86 40.56
CA ASN A 119 23.71 -15.75 41.14
C ASN A 119 24.71 -15.01 42.04
N ASP A 120 24.59 -13.69 42.14
CA ASP A 120 25.36 -12.90 43.09
C ASP A 120 24.78 -13.06 44.50
N ASN A 121 25.63 -12.98 45.52
CA ASN A 121 25.23 -13.15 46.92
C ASN A 121 24.47 -11.93 47.47
N ASP A 122 24.24 -10.90 46.64
CA ASP A 122 23.47 -9.71 47.00
C ASP A 122 22.01 -9.82 46.55
N SER A 123 21.12 -10.09 47.51
CA SER A 123 19.67 -10.15 47.27
C SER A 123 19.03 -8.78 46.97
N ALA A 124 19.77 -7.67 47.10
CA ALA A 124 19.26 -6.33 46.81
C ALA A 124 19.33 -5.95 45.31
N THR A 125 20.20 -6.60 44.54
CA THR A 125 20.42 -6.31 43.12
C THR A 125 19.19 -6.62 42.28
N LEU A 126 18.51 -7.74 42.55
CA LEU A 126 17.32 -8.17 41.80
C LEU A 126 16.17 -8.55 42.75
N ARG A 127 15.61 -7.51 43.40
CA ARG A 127 14.60 -7.62 44.46
C ARG A 127 13.33 -8.39 44.07
N PHE A 128 12.94 -8.37 42.79
CA PHE A 128 11.73 -9.03 42.27
C PHE A 128 12.05 -10.03 41.14
N SER A 129 12.86 -11.05 41.44
CA SER A 129 13.33 -12.05 40.47
C SER A 129 12.23 -12.75 39.66
N VAL A 130 11.21 -13.30 40.32
CA VAL A 130 10.10 -13.99 39.63
C VAL A 130 9.34 -13.04 38.69
N MET A 131 9.10 -11.80 39.12
CA MET A 131 8.39 -10.80 38.29
C MET A 131 9.25 -10.34 37.11
N ALA A 132 10.57 -10.22 37.30
CA ALA A 132 11.50 -9.87 36.24
C ALA A 132 11.55 -10.94 35.14
N PHE A 133 11.64 -12.23 35.51
CA PHE A 133 11.57 -13.33 34.55
C PHE A 133 10.21 -13.41 33.83
N PHE A 134 9.11 -13.15 34.53
CA PHE A 134 7.78 -13.11 33.93
C PHE A 134 7.64 -11.98 32.90
N ILE A 135 8.03 -10.74 33.25
CA ILE A 135 8.00 -9.60 32.33
C ILE A 135 8.97 -9.79 31.18
N MET A 136 10.14 -10.38 31.42
CA MET A 136 11.09 -10.75 30.37
C MET A 136 10.48 -11.75 29.39
N SER A 137 9.82 -12.80 29.88
CA SER A 137 9.14 -13.78 29.03
C SER A 137 8.03 -13.13 28.19
N LEU A 138 7.27 -12.21 28.77
CA LEU A 138 6.27 -11.42 28.05
C LEU A 138 6.94 -10.55 26.96
N PHE A 139 8.03 -9.87 27.29
CA PHE A 139 8.78 -9.04 26.35
C PHE A 139 9.31 -9.85 25.16
N LEU A 140 9.89 -11.03 25.41
CA LEU A 140 10.36 -11.97 24.38
C LEU A 140 9.27 -12.35 23.38
N LEU A 141 8.07 -12.64 23.89
CA LEU A 141 6.94 -13.01 23.05
C LEU A 141 6.44 -11.81 22.23
N PHE A 142 6.24 -10.66 22.86
CA PHE A 142 5.59 -9.52 22.21
C PHE A 142 6.52 -8.71 21.29
N VAL A 143 7.79 -8.53 21.65
CA VAL A 143 8.69 -7.62 20.92
C VAL A 143 9.58 -8.38 19.92
N PRO A 144 10.56 -9.22 20.30
CA PRO A 144 11.36 -9.94 19.30
C PRO A 144 10.59 -10.96 18.45
N ILE A 145 9.54 -11.62 18.97
CA ILE A 145 8.82 -12.63 18.21
C ILE A 145 7.64 -12.00 17.44
N LEU A 146 6.65 -11.43 18.12
CA LEU A 146 5.47 -10.90 17.43
C LEU A 146 5.78 -9.65 16.60
N LEU A 147 6.45 -8.65 17.19
CA LEU A 147 6.68 -7.37 16.51
C LEU A 147 7.67 -7.53 15.36
N MET A 148 8.77 -8.29 15.48
CA MET A 148 9.66 -8.52 14.34
C MET A 148 9.00 -9.30 13.21
N ASN A 149 8.24 -10.34 13.53
CA ASN A 149 7.51 -11.09 12.50
C ASN A 149 6.45 -10.22 11.81
N LEU A 150 5.83 -9.28 12.53
CA LEU A 150 4.92 -8.31 11.94
C LEU A 150 5.66 -7.31 11.03
N LEU A 151 6.80 -6.76 11.46
CA LEU A 151 7.58 -5.82 10.65
C LEU A 151 8.08 -6.48 9.36
N ILE A 152 8.58 -7.71 9.45
CA ILE A 152 8.99 -8.50 8.29
C ILE A 152 7.77 -8.85 7.43
N GLY A 153 6.66 -9.27 8.04
CA GLY A 153 5.42 -9.62 7.34
C GLY A 153 4.81 -8.46 6.56
N LEU A 154 4.84 -7.24 7.11
CA LEU A 154 4.39 -6.04 6.43
C LEU A 154 5.36 -5.64 5.31
N ALA A 155 6.67 -5.67 5.56
CA ALA A 155 7.67 -5.35 4.55
C ALA A 155 7.60 -6.30 3.35
N VAL A 156 7.42 -7.60 3.60
CA VAL A 156 7.32 -8.64 2.54
C VAL A 156 5.95 -8.62 1.88
N GLY A 157 4.87 -8.38 2.63
CA GLY A 157 3.51 -8.28 2.08
C GLY A 157 3.33 -7.08 1.15
N ASP A 158 3.97 -5.95 1.46
CA ASP A 158 3.85 -4.71 0.68
C ASP A 158 4.87 -4.61 -0.48
N ILE A 159 5.83 -5.54 -0.60
CA ILE A 159 6.95 -5.40 -1.53
C ILE A 159 6.51 -5.28 -3.00
N GLU A 160 5.51 -6.04 -3.43
CA GLU A 160 5.06 -6.06 -4.83
C GLU A 160 4.31 -4.76 -5.21
N GLY A 161 3.50 -4.24 -4.28
CA GLY A 161 2.81 -2.96 -4.44
C GLY A 161 3.79 -1.79 -4.46
N VAL A 162 4.73 -1.78 -3.51
CA VAL A 162 5.81 -0.79 -3.42
C VAL A 162 6.69 -0.83 -4.67
N GLN A 163 7.01 -2.01 -5.21
CA GLN A 163 7.83 -2.12 -6.41
C GLN A 163 7.15 -1.50 -7.64
N LYS A 164 5.85 -1.76 -7.85
CA LYS A 164 5.07 -1.17 -8.96
C LYS A 164 4.98 0.36 -8.81
N ASN A 165 4.68 0.84 -7.60
CA ASN A 165 4.60 2.26 -7.30
C ASN A 165 5.97 2.96 -7.47
N ALA A 166 7.04 2.35 -6.98
CA ALA A 166 8.40 2.87 -7.11
C ALA A 166 8.83 3.02 -8.57
N ARG A 167 8.46 2.08 -9.46
CA ARG A 167 8.74 2.19 -10.90
C ARG A 167 8.04 3.38 -11.54
N LEU A 168 6.75 3.57 -11.27
CA LEU A 168 5.98 4.71 -11.77
C LEU A 168 6.56 6.03 -11.25
N LYS A 169 6.84 6.10 -9.94
CA LYS A 169 7.42 7.27 -9.29
C LYS A 169 8.82 7.60 -9.82
N ARG A 170 9.62 6.58 -10.13
CA ARG A 170 10.93 6.74 -10.80
C ARG A 170 10.76 7.35 -12.19
N LEU A 171 9.86 6.81 -13.02
CA LEU A 171 9.62 7.31 -14.37
C LEU A 171 9.09 8.76 -14.33
N ALA A 172 8.14 9.06 -13.44
CA ALA A 172 7.64 10.40 -13.22
C ALA A 172 8.77 11.36 -12.80
N MET A 173 9.67 10.93 -11.92
CA MET A 173 10.83 11.73 -11.51
C MET A 173 11.79 12.00 -12.66
N GLN A 174 12.00 11.03 -13.56
CA GLN A 174 12.82 11.20 -14.76
C GLN A 174 12.21 12.24 -15.72
N VAL A 175 10.90 12.15 -15.96
CA VAL A 175 10.18 13.13 -16.80
C VAL A 175 10.22 14.53 -16.18
N GLN A 176 10.01 14.64 -14.86
CA GLN A 176 10.11 15.92 -14.15
C GLN A 176 11.53 16.49 -14.20
N LEU A 177 12.56 15.64 -14.08
CA LEU A 177 13.95 16.06 -14.20
C LEU A 177 14.24 16.57 -15.60
N MET A 178 13.85 15.82 -16.64
CA MET A 178 14.02 16.22 -18.04
C MET A 178 13.30 17.54 -18.32
N GLY A 179 12.04 17.68 -17.94
CA GLY A 179 11.28 18.93 -18.12
C GLY A 179 11.85 20.08 -17.29
N GLY A 180 12.38 19.81 -16.09
CA GLY A 180 13.06 20.80 -15.27
C GLY A 180 14.38 21.28 -15.87
N MET A 181 15.13 20.37 -16.50
CA MET A 181 16.35 20.69 -17.25
C MET A 181 16.02 21.48 -18.52
N GLU A 182 15.01 21.06 -19.28
CA GLU A 182 14.54 21.74 -20.49
C GLU A 182 14.17 23.20 -20.19
N LYS A 183 13.40 23.45 -19.12
CA LYS A 183 13.02 24.81 -18.69
C LYS A 183 14.20 25.69 -18.30
N LYS A 184 15.26 25.11 -17.73
CA LYS A 184 16.47 25.86 -17.29
C LYS A 184 17.51 25.98 -18.41
N MET A 185 17.37 25.23 -19.49
CA MET A 185 18.35 25.19 -20.57
C MET A 185 18.18 26.40 -21.49
N PRO A 186 19.28 27.09 -21.87
CA PRO A 186 19.23 28.15 -22.87
C PRO A 186 18.68 27.66 -24.22
N LYS A 187 17.85 28.47 -24.87
CA LYS A 187 17.18 28.14 -26.15
C LYS A 187 18.15 27.81 -27.29
N PHE A 188 19.42 28.20 -27.22
CA PHE A 188 20.42 27.84 -28.23
C PHE A 188 20.86 26.37 -28.10
N ILE A 189 21.05 25.88 -26.86
CA ILE A 189 21.40 24.47 -26.61
C ILE A 189 20.22 23.57 -26.97
N LEU A 190 19.00 23.99 -26.60
CA LEU A 190 17.80 23.23 -26.90
C LEU A 190 17.62 23.05 -28.41
N ARG A 191 17.80 24.12 -29.19
CA ARG A 191 17.73 24.05 -30.66
C ARG A 191 18.86 23.22 -31.28
N MET A 192 20.02 23.15 -30.64
CA MET A 192 21.16 22.36 -31.12
C MET A 192 21.02 20.86 -30.81
N ILE A 193 20.39 20.51 -29.68
CA ILE A 193 20.25 19.13 -29.21
C ILE A 193 18.94 18.48 -29.67
N ASN A 194 17.86 19.26 -29.86
CA ASN A 194 16.57 18.71 -30.26
C ASN A 194 16.65 18.05 -31.64
N LYS A 195 16.27 16.77 -31.69
CA LYS A 195 16.19 15.97 -32.91
C LYS A 195 14.80 15.35 -32.96
N ASP A 196 14.04 15.66 -34.00
CA ASP A 196 12.65 15.19 -34.11
C ASP A 196 12.53 13.70 -34.47
N HIS A 197 13.60 13.08 -34.97
CA HIS A 197 13.64 11.66 -35.28
C HIS A 197 14.97 11.03 -34.86
N ILE A 198 14.90 9.80 -34.36
CA ILE A 198 16.05 8.96 -33.98
C ILE A 198 15.98 7.68 -34.82
N THR A 199 17.03 7.40 -35.58
CA THR A 199 17.18 6.13 -36.31
C THR A 199 17.97 5.14 -35.44
N VAL A 200 17.32 4.05 -35.05
CA VAL A 200 17.93 2.98 -34.22
C VAL A 200 18.33 1.82 -35.13
N TYR A 201 19.60 1.44 -35.10
CA TYR A 201 20.12 0.28 -35.85
C TYR A 201 20.33 -0.90 -34.88
N PRO A 202 19.39 -1.86 -34.80
CA PRO A 202 19.44 -2.92 -33.77
C PRO A 202 20.65 -3.84 -33.88
N ASN A 203 21.22 -3.99 -35.08
CA ASN A 203 22.37 -4.87 -35.34
C ASN A 203 23.70 -4.14 -35.46
N ASN A 204 23.73 -2.81 -35.31
CA ASN A 204 24.97 -2.05 -35.39
C ASN A 204 25.25 -1.42 -34.02
N PRO A 205 26.02 -2.10 -33.15
CA PRO A 205 26.23 -1.59 -31.82
C PRO A 205 27.04 -0.29 -31.88
N CYS A 206 26.49 0.77 -31.29
CA CYS A 206 27.32 1.89 -30.87
C CYS A 206 28.41 1.37 -29.90
N GLY A 207 29.56 2.05 -29.85
CA GLY A 207 30.83 1.52 -29.33
C GLY A 207 30.80 0.85 -27.94
N ALA A 208 31.93 0.26 -27.53
CA ALA A 208 32.02 -0.50 -26.27
C ALA A 208 31.50 0.27 -25.04
N LEU A 209 31.68 1.60 -25.01
CA LEU A 209 31.16 2.52 -23.98
C LEU A 209 29.63 2.73 -24.00
N VAL A 210 28.93 2.39 -25.08
CA VAL A 210 27.46 2.42 -25.09
C VAL A 210 26.93 1.05 -24.67
N ARG A 211 27.57 -0.03 -25.13
CA ARG A 211 27.20 -1.41 -24.76
C ARG A 211 27.32 -1.70 -23.26
N TRP A 212 28.38 -1.28 -22.57
CA TRP A 212 28.48 -1.50 -21.12
C TRP A 212 27.40 -0.73 -20.36
N TYR A 213 27.09 0.50 -20.79
CA TYR A 213 26.06 1.33 -20.17
C TYR A 213 24.67 0.71 -20.40
N GLU A 214 24.36 0.32 -21.63
CA GLU A 214 23.13 -0.38 -21.97
C GLU A 214 23.01 -1.71 -21.23
N ALA A 215 24.09 -2.49 -21.08
CA ALA A 215 24.06 -3.72 -20.30
C ALA A 215 23.78 -3.47 -18.81
N LEU A 216 24.33 -2.40 -18.24
CA LEU A 216 24.11 -2.01 -16.85
C LEU A 216 22.68 -1.50 -16.62
N VAL A 217 22.13 -0.72 -17.56
CA VAL A 217 20.75 -0.20 -17.50
C VAL A 217 19.71 -1.29 -17.80
N GLN A 218 19.89 -2.08 -18.86
CA GLN A 218 18.98 -3.16 -19.24
C GLN A 218 19.01 -4.33 -18.25
N GLY A 219 20.16 -4.58 -17.58
CA GLY A 219 20.26 -5.57 -16.50
C GLY A 219 19.31 -5.30 -15.32
N SER A 220 18.96 -4.03 -15.08
CA SER A 220 18.01 -3.62 -14.03
C SER A 220 16.53 -3.69 -14.48
N ASN A 221 16.26 -3.63 -15.79
CA ASN A 221 14.90 -3.60 -16.35
C ASN A 221 14.34 -5.00 -16.70
N LYS A 222 15.17 -6.06 -16.64
CA LYS A 222 14.78 -7.44 -17.00
C LYS A 222 13.69 -8.03 -16.12
N ASP A 223 13.50 -7.56 -14.88
CA ASP A 223 12.56 -8.19 -13.96
C ASP A 223 11.08 -7.87 -14.23
N GLN A 224 10.74 -6.95 -15.13
CA GLN A 224 9.35 -6.75 -15.58
C GLN A 224 9.32 -5.71 -16.71
N THR A 225 9.91 -6.02 -17.86
CA THR A 225 9.12 -5.77 -19.07
C THR A 225 7.87 -6.62 -18.90
N VAL A 226 6.70 -5.99 -18.77
CA VAL A 226 5.42 -6.68 -18.90
C VAL A 226 5.59 -7.60 -20.10
N THR A 227 5.62 -8.90 -19.87
CA THR A 227 5.75 -9.84 -20.98
C THR A 227 4.61 -9.51 -21.93
N PRO A 228 4.84 -9.42 -23.24
CA PRO A 228 3.77 -9.12 -24.19
C PRO A 228 2.53 -10.02 -23.95
N GLU A 229 2.77 -11.25 -23.50
CA GLU A 229 1.75 -12.21 -23.03
C GLU A 229 0.88 -11.72 -21.87
N THR A 230 1.41 -11.04 -20.84
CA THR A 230 0.59 -10.54 -19.73
C THR A 230 -0.24 -9.33 -20.13
N GLN A 231 0.26 -8.48 -21.03
CA GLN A 231 -0.49 -7.35 -21.56
C GLN A 231 -1.60 -7.82 -22.52
N GLU A 232 -1.29 -8.81 -23.36
CA GLU A 232 -2.26 -9.45 -24.24
C GLU A 232 -3.35 -10.19 -23.46
N LEU A 233 -2.99 -10.90 -22.38
CA LEU A 233 -3.97 -11.54 -21.52
C LEU A 233 -4.90 -10.51 -20.85
N GLN A 234 -4.38 -9.36 -20.40
CA GLN A 234 -5.21 -8.30 -19.82
C GLN A 234 -6.16 -7.67 -20.84
N THR A 235 -5.72 -7.45 -22.07
CA THR A 235 -6.60 -6.91 -23.14
C THR A 235 -7.65 -7.93 -23.55
N GLN A 236 -7.29 -9.22 -23.63
CA GLN A 236 -8.25 -10.31 -23.86
C GLN A 236 -9.30 -10.40 -22.75
N ILE A 237 -8.91 -10.30 -21.47
CA ILE A 237 -9.85 -10.28 -20.34
C ILE A 237 -10.77 -9.05 -20.40
N ALA A 238 -10.24 -7.88 -20.75
CA ALA A 238 -11.05 -6.66 -20.92
C ALA A 238 -12.06 -6.81 -22.07
N GLN A 239 -11.65 -7.37 -23.20
CA GLN A 239 -12.53 -7.65 -24.33
C GLN A 239 -13.60 -8.70 -23.99
N GLN A 240 -13.23 -9.78 -23.29
CA GLN A 240 -14.19 -10.79 -22.83
C GLN A 240 -15.20 -10.20 -21.85
N LYS A 241 -14.77 -9.31 -20.94
CA LYS A 241 -15.65 -8.60 -20.01
C LYS A 241 -16.64 -7.69 -20.74
N ALA A 242 -16.22 -7.03 -21.81
CA ALA A 242 -17.10 -6.22 -22.64
C ALA A 242 -18.15 -7.08 -23.38
N ARG A 243 -17.75 -8.22 -23.95
CA ARG A 243 -18.66 -9.17 -24.60
C ARG A 243 -19.67 -9.79 -23.63
N LEU A 244 -19.25 -10.11 -22.40
CA LEU A 244 -20.15 -10.61 -21.37
C LEU A 244 -21.21 -9.57 -20.98
N LYS A 245 -20.82 -8.29 -20.89
CA LYS A 245 -21.78 -7.21 -20.64
C LYS A 245 -22.82 -7.09 -21.77
N SER A 246 -22.40 -7.17 -23.04
CA SER A 246 -23.33 -7.08 -24.18
C SER A 246 -24.28 -8.28 -24.22
N LEU A 247 -23.78 -9.49 -23.98
CA LEU A 247 -24.62 -10.69 -23.88
C LEU A 247 -25.60 -10.60 -22.71
N GLN A 248 -25.18 -10.06 -21.57
CA GLN A 248 -26.06 -9.87 -20.41
C GLN A 248 -27.22 -8.90 -20.74
N THR A 249 -26.95 -7.82 -21.47
CA THR A 249 -28.00 -6.89 -21.91
C THR A 249 -28.95 -7.51 -22.94
N GLU A 250 -28.43 -8.30 -23.88
CA GLU A 250 -29.25 -8.98 -24.89
C GLU A 250 -30.14 -10.05 -24.26
N MET A 251 -29.60 -10.85 -23.33
CA MET A 251 -30.37 -11.80 -22.53
C MET A 251 -31.49 -11.14 -21.73
N ALA A 252 -31.23 -9.96 -21.16
CA ALA A 252 -32.26 -9.19 -20.45
C ALA A 252 -33.40 -8.77 -21.39
N GLN A 253 -33.07 -8.29 -22.60
CA GLN A 253 -34.05 -7.93 -23.62
C GLN A 253 -34.85 -9.15 -24.11
N GLN A 254 -34.19 -10.29 -24.37
CA GLN A 254 -34.88 -11.52 -24.75
C GLN A 254 -35.83 -12.01 -23.66
N THR A 255 -35.44 -11.89 -22.38
CA THR A 255 -36.29 -12.27 -21.24
C THR A 255 -37.52 -11.35 -21.13
N GLU A 256 -37.38 -10.08 -21.49
CA GLU A 256 -38.49 -9.12 -21.52
C GLU A 256 -39.45 -9.40 -22.70
N LEU A 257 -38.91 -9.66 -23.89
CA LEU A 257 -39.69 -10.07 -25.04
C LEU A 257 -40.46 -11.37 -24.79
N LEU A 258 -39.84 -12.37 -24.14
CA LEU A 258 -40.52 -13.60 -23.72
C LEU A 258 -41.69 -13.33 -22.78
N LYS A 259 -41.54 -12.40 -21.83
CA LYS A 259 -42.65 -11.98 -20.96
C LYS A 259 -43.78 -11.32 -21.74
N LEU A 260 -43.46 -10.49 -22.73
CA LEU A 260 -44.44 -9.84 -23.60
C LEU A 260 -45.18 -10.86 -24.47
N VAL A 261 -44.46 -11.84 -25.03
CA VAL A 261 -45.06 -12.93 -25.83
C VAL A 261 -45.99 -13.76 -24.96
N VAL A 262 -45.59 -14.20 -23.77
CA VAL A 262 -46.48 -14.95 -22.85
C VAL A 262 -47.69 -14.12 -22.43
N ALA A 263 -47.55 -12.80 -22.27
CA ALA A 263 -48.67 -11.92 -21.95
C ALA A 263 -49.64 -11.71 -23.13
N LYS A 264 -49.15 -11.79 -24.37
CA LYS A 264 -49.91 -11.65 -25.62
C LYS A 264 -50.41 -12.97 -26.20
N MET A 265 -49.84 -14.09 -25.78
CA MET A 265 -50.28 -15.42 -26.15
C MET A 265 -51.63 -15.65 -25.45
N GLU A 266 -52.71 -15.55 -26.22
CA GLU A 266 -54.03 -15.99 -25.76
C GLU A 266 -53.92 -17.49 -25.49
N ILE A 267 -53.81 -17.84 -24.20
CA ILE A 267 -53.98 -19.22 -23.76
C ILE A 267 -55.46 -19.52 -23.99
N HIS A 268 -55.80 -20.01 -25.17
CA HIS A 268 -56.97 -20.86 -25.31
C HIS A 268 -56.75 -22.03 -24.38
N THR A 269 -57.49 -22.05 -23.28
CA THR A 269 -57.58 -23.23 -22.45
C THR A 269 -58.12 -24.34 -23.33
N GLU A 270 -57.27 -25.28 -23.73
CA GLU A 270 -57.68 -26.64 -24.04
C GLU A 270 -58.19 -27.28 -22.74
N SER A 271 -59.31 -26.75 -22.27
CA SER A 271 -60.18 -27.36 -21.28
C SER A 271 -61.56 -27.42 -21.92
N SER A 272 -61.75 -28.37 -22.83
CA SER A 272 -63.05 -28.99 -23.07
C SER A 272 -62.95 -30.10 -24.11
N VAL A 273 -62.48 -31.28 -23.71
CA VAL A 273 -63.14 -32.54 -24.10
C VAL A 273 -63.06 -33.51 -22.91
N MET A 274 -64.22 -34.11 -22.61
CA MET A 274 -64.57 -35.00 -21.51
C MET A 274 -63.70 -36.27 -21.43
N ASP A 275 -63.34 -36.67 -20.20
CA ASP A 275 -63.49 -38.06 -19.78
C ASP A 275 -64.15 -38.05 -18.39
N GLU A 276 -65.29 -38.73 -18.27
CA GLU A 276 -66.09 -38.79 -17.05
C GLU A 276 -65.39 -39.69 -16.02
N GLY A 277 -64.64 -39.08 -15.11
CA GLY A 277 -64.10 -39.79 -13.96
C GLY A 277 -63.47 -38.86 -12.92
N SER A 278 -64.07 -38.79 -11.74
CA SER A 278 -63.53 -38.20 -10.49
C SER A 278 -63.37 -36.66 -10.46
N GLN A 279 -64.48 -35.95 -10.24
CA GLN A 279 -64.51 -34.49 -10.04
C GLN A 279 -63.90 -33.98 -8.71
N ASP A 280 -63.51 -34.86 -7.78
CA ASP A 280 -62.97 -34.46 -6.47
C ASP A 280 -61.44 -34.31 -6.46
N GLU A 281 -60.67 -35.25 -7.03
CA GLU A 281 -59.20 -35.16 -7.02
C GLU A 281 -58.64 -34.03 -7.90
N SER A 282 -59.28 -33.73 -9.03
CA SER A 282 -58.83 -32.64 -9.92
C SER A 282 -58.98 -31.25 -9.30
N ARG A 283 -59.96 -31.06 -8.40
CA ARG A 283 -60.13 -29.79 -7.68
C ARG A 283 -59.02 -29.59 -6.65
N ASP A 284 -58.64 -30.65 -5.94
CA ASP A 284 -57.57 -30.59 -4.94
C ASP A 284 -56.20 -30.36 -5.58
N ILE A 285 -55.91 -31.02 -6.71
CA ILE A 285 -54.65 -30.80 -7.45
C ILE A 285 -54.57 -29.37 -8.00
N ALA A 286 -55.68 -28.82 -8.50
CA ALA A 286 -55.73 -27.43 -8.98
C ALA A 286 -55.52 -26.40 -7.85
N ILE A 287 -56.03 -26.68 -6.64
CA ILE A 287 -55.81 -25.84 -5.45
C ILE A 287 -54.35 -25.91 -5.01
N ILE A 288 -53.75 -27.12 -4.99
CA ILE A 288 -52.33 -27.31 -4.64
C ILE A 288 -51.41 -26.60 -5.63
N LEU A 289 -51.67 -26.70 -6.94
CA LEU A 289 -50.87 -26.02 -7.97
C LEU A 289 -50.99 -24.49 -7.89
N LYS A 290 -52.19 -23.96 -7.60
CA LYS A 290 -52.39 -22.52 -7.36
C LYS A 290 -51.65 -22.04 -6.10
N GLN A 291 -51.67 -22.81 -5.01
CA GLN A 291 -50.91 -22.49 -3.80
C GLN A 291 -49.39 -22.59 -4.03
N ALA A 292 -48.92 -23.58 -4.78
CA ALA A 292 -47.50 -23.73 -5.13
C ALA A 292 -47.01 -22.58 -6.02
N ALA A 293 -47.79 -22.19 -7.03
CA ALA A 293 -47.49 -21.04 -7.88
C ALA A 293 -47.49 -19.72 -7.09
N ALA A 294 -48.44 -19.54 -6.16
CA ALA A 294 -48.48 -18.38 -5.27
C ALA A 294 -47.28 -18.33 -4.32
N ARG A 295 -46.87 -19.46 -3.73
CA ARG A 295 -45.65 -19.57 -2.89
C ARG A 295 -44.39 -19.27 -3.70
N SER A 296 -44.28 -19.78 -4.93
CA SER A 296 -43.15 -19.51 -5.82
C SER A 296 -43.05 -18.02 -6.19
N LYS A 297 -44.18 -17.37 -6.54
CA LYS A 297 -44.22 -15.93 -6.79
C LYS A 297 -43.84 -15.11 -5.56
N LYS A 298 -44.28 -15.52 -4.36
CA LYS A 298 -43.94 -14.86 -3.09
C LYS A 298 -42.44 -15.00 -2.77
N ASN A 299 -41.89 -16.21 -2.93
CA ASN A 299 -40.46 -16.47 -2.70
C ASN A 299 -39.58 -15.73 -3.70
N TRP A 300 -39.99 -15.64 -4.98
CA TRP A 300 -39.25 -14.88 -5.99
C TRP A 300 -39.28 -13.37 -5.71
N LYS A 301 -40.44 -12.81 -5.32
CA LYS A 301 -40.53 -11.41 -4.89
C LYS A 301 -39.70 -11.15 -3.63
N GLN A 302 -39.74 -12.06 -2.63
CA GLN A 302 -38.94 -11.94 -1.41
C GLN A 302 -37.44 -11.94 -1.74
N LYS A 303 -37.00 -12.86 -2.60
CA LYS A 303 -35.58 -12.97 -3.02
C LYS A 303 -35.11 -11.77 -3.83
N SER A 304 -35.96 -11.25 -4.72
CA SER A 304 -35.69 -10.02 -5.47
C SER A 304 -35.60 -8.79 -4.57
N ILE A 305 -36.44 -8.70 -3.52
CA ILE A 305 -36.39 -7.60 -2.55
C ILE A 305 -35.14 -7.73 -1.68
N THR A 306 -34.78 -8.93 -1.21
CA THR A 306 -33.54 -9.12 -0.44
C THR A 306 -32.29 -8.82 -1.25
N ASP A 307 -32.25 -9.16 -2.54
CA ASP A 307 -31.13 -8.84 -3.44
C ASP A 307 -31.06 -7.33 -3.77
N ALA A 308 -32.21 -6.66 -3.85
CA ALA A 308 -32.27 -5.20 -4.00
C ALA A 308 -31.82 -4.49 -2.72
N VAL A 309 -32.20 -5.01 -1.54
CA VAL A 309 -31.79 -4.47 -0.24
C VAL A 309 -30.30 -4.70 0.01
N THR A 310 -29.73 -5.88 -0.29
CA THR A 310 -28.27 -6.08 -0.18
C THR A 310 -27.51 -5.21 -1.17
N LYS A 311 -27.97 -5.05 -2.42
CA LYS A 311 -27.35 -4.09 -3.34
C LYS A 311 -27.44 -2.65 -2.84
N SER A 312 -28.58 -2.23 -2.31
CA SER A 312 -28.74 -0.89 -1.72
C SER A 312 -27.89 -0.71 -0.46
N GLN A 313 -27.77 -1.72 0.39
CA GLN A 313 -26.91 -1.69 1.58
C GLN A 313 -25.44 -1.61 1.18
N VAL A 314 -24.97 -2.40 0.22
CA VAL A 314 -23.60 -2.34 -0.31
C VAL A 314 -23.32 -0.98 -0.92
N VAL A 315 -24.26 -0.40 -1.68
CA VAL A 315 -24.14 0.96 -2.22
C VAL A 315 -24.13 2.01 -1.11
N SER A 316 -24.92 1.85 -0.05
CA SER A 316 -24.94 2.77 1.11
C SER A 316 -23.67 2.68 1.97
N VAL A 317 -23.05 1.50 2.04
CA VAL A 317 -21.75 1.28 2.69
C VAL A 317 -20.66 1.92 1.84
N TRP A 318 -20.65 1.70 0.53
CA TRP A 318 -19.74 2.39 -0.39
C TRP A 318 -19.91 3.91 -0.37
N HIS A 319 -21.14 4.41 -0.28
CA HIS A 319 -21.39 5.85 -0.19
C HIS A 319 -20.95 6.42 1.17
N ARG A 320 -21.08 5.67 2.27
CA ARG A 320 -20.52 6.04 3.58
C ARG A 320 -18.99 5.98 3.59
N GLU A 321 -18.36 4.99 2.94
CA GLU A 321 -16.91 4.88 2.80
C GLU A 321 -16.36 6.03 1.93
N SER A 322 -17.08 6.38 0.86
CA SER A 322 -16.74 7.50 -0.02
C SER A 322 -16.89 8.85 0.66
N GLN A 323 -17.99 9.09 1.39
CA GLN A 323 -18.17 10.31 2.19
C GLN A 323 -17.15 10.41 3.33
N ARG A 324 -16.75 9.29 3.95
CA ARG A 324 -15.68 9.24 4.97
C ARG A 324 -14.32 9.58 4.35
N ASN A 325 -14.03 9.11 3.13
CA ASN A 325 -12.81 9.46 2.39
C ASN A 325 -12.80 10.91 1.87
N ILE A 326 -13.97 11.50 1.62
CA ILE A 326 -14.10 12.92 1.21
C ILE A 326 -14.00 13.85 2.44
N MET A 327 -14.53 13.46 3.60
CA MET A 327 -14.38 14.24 4.85
C MET A 327 -12.95 14.21 5.40
N THR A 328 -12.20 13.12 5.21
CA THR A 328 -10.78 13.07 5.61
C THR A 328 -9.85 13.81 4.66
N THR A 329 -10.27 14.07 3.42
CA THR A 329 -9.52 14.88 2.43
C THR A 329 -9.95 16.35 2.39
N GLY A 330 -11.13 16.69 2.92
CA GLY A 330 -11.68 18.05 2.92
C GLY A 330 -11.22 19.00 4.05
N ILE A 331 -10.37 18.56 4.99
CA ILE A 331 -9.83 19.43 6.05
C ILE A 331 -8.50 20.10 5.65
N THR A 332 -7.91 19.70 4.52
CA THR A 332 -6.68 20.33 4.00
C THR A 332 -6.84 20.67 2.54
N GLU A 333 -7.37 21.86 2.27
CA GLU A 333 -7.08 22.76 1.13
C GLU A 333 -8.35 23.52 0.69
N GLY A 334 -8.56 24.69 1.30
CA GLY A 334 -9.38 25.72 0.70
C GLY A 334 -8.59 26.41 -0.41
N ARG A 335 -8.99 26.21 -1.68
CA ARG A 335 -8.76 27.20 -2.74
C ARG A 335 -9.77 27.02 -3.88
N CYS A 336 -10.60 28.05 -4.07
CA CYS A 336 -11.56 28.19 -5.15
C CYS A 336 -10.90 28.15 -6.53
N ILE A 337 -11.49 27.40 -7.47
CA ILE A 337 -11.30 27.59 -8.91
C ILE A 337 -12.66 27.41 -9.59
N THR A 338 -13.08 28.43 -10.32
CA THR A 338 -14.32 28.55 -11.12
C THR A 338 -14.30 27.66 -12.37
N PRO A 339 -15.47 27.29 -12.94
CA PRO A 339 -15.54 26.44 -14.13
C PRO A 339 -15.32 27.26 -15.42
N VAL A 340 -14.62 26.66 -16.39
CA VAL A 340 -14.49 27.17 -17.76
C VAL A 340 -15.41 26.35 -18.65
N GLU A 341 -16.24 27.05 -19.43
CA GLU A 341 -17.17 26.56 -20.44
C GLU A 341 -16.54 25.58 -21.44
N ALA A 342 -17.30 24.55 -21.82
CA ALA A 342 -16.98 23.61 -22.88
C ALA A 342 -17.71 24.04 -24.16
N ASP A 343 -16.96 24.42 -25.19
CA ASP A 343 -17.48 24.69 -26.53
C ASP A 343 -17.75 23.40 -27.30
N HIS A 344 -18.92 23.38 -27.94
CA HIS A 344 -19.40 22.39 -28.89
C HIS A 344 -18.52 22.34 -30.14
N VAL A 345 -18.12 21.13 -30.57
CA VAL A 345 -17.63 20.89 -31.93
C VAL A 345 -18.73 20.16 -32.70
N GLU A 346 -19.38 20.91 -33.58
CA GLU A 346 -20.26 20.39 -34.63
C GLU A 346 -19.46 19.59 -35.66
N THR A 347 -20.00 18.42 -35.97
CA THR A 347 -19.73 17.64 -37.17
C THR A 347 -20.21 18.38 -38.41
N ASN A 348 -19.36 18.54 -39.43
CA ASN A 348 -19.80 18.65 -40.82
C ASN A 348 -18.68 18.24 -41.81
N LEU A 349 -19.08 17.33 -42.72
CA LEU A 349 -18.51 16.93 -44.02
C LEU A 349 -17.19 16.15 -44.06
#